data_AF-A0A538EAE9-F1
#
_entry.id   AF-A0A538EAE9-F1
#
_cell.length_a   1.000
_cell.length_b   1.000
_cell.length_c   1.000
_cell.angle_alpha   90.00
_cell.angle_beta   90.00
_cell.angle_gamma   90.00
#
_symmetry.space_group_name_H-M   'P 1'
#
loop_
_entity.id
_entity.type
_entity.pdbx_description
1 polymer ?
#
loop_
_entity_poly.entity_id
_entity_poly.type
_entity_poly.pdbx_seq_one_letter_code
_entity_poly.pdbx_strand_id
1 'polypeptide(L)'
;MLRIASLIVLALASAAATVAGPAGADVVAGNVTFIDRNYGPIAFAEAQWETRTASTVTDAFVLTAKTHRDNTTHVFVELRTTYLDANGQPTGGVDLSGGAAGVQQTFDEHNLTNASVDTTVPATSCTLDADGNPTSRADGGTLSASAVWTGQGPISRTNYEDHFHVPAIFVFIDRANGPIRLVSATATIGREAFDASSQQVADMGVNVQLVALICPHGC
;
A
#
# COMPACT_ATOMS: atom_id res chain seq x y z
N MET A 1 2.46 13.59 -27.23
CA MET A 1 3.50 13.84 -26.21
C MET A 1 3.79 12.51 -25.55
N LEU A 2 5.04 12.09 -25.60
CA LEU A 2 5.50 10.71 -25.60
C LEU A 2 5.64 10.17 -24.16
N ARG A 3 5.23 8.92 -23.97
CA ARG A 3 5.18 8.13 -22.74
C ARG A 3 6.52 8.13 -21.99
N ILE A 4 6.51 8.38 -20.68
CA ILE A 4 7.61 8.02 -19.78
C ILE A 4 7.07 6.91 -18.87
N ALA A 5 7.48 5.69 -19.20
CA ALA A 5 7.52 4.58 -18.27
C ALA A 5 8.60 4.90 -17.23
N SER A 6 8.22 5.08 -15.98
CA SER A 6 9.15 5.08 -14.84
C SER A 6 9.13 3.65 -14.29
N LEU A 7 9.99 2.75 -14.78
CA LEU A 7 11.30 2.44 -14.19
C LEU A 7 11.21 2.13 -12.68
N ILE A 8 10.62 0.98 -12.36
CA ILE A 8 11.02 0.20 -11.20
C ILE A 8 12.45 -0.29 -11.48
N VAL A 9 13.42 0.35 -10.85
CA VAL A 9 14.81 -0.12 -10.85
C VAL A 9 14.86 -1.33 -9.91
N LEU A 10 14.62 -2.51 -10.45
CA LEU A 10 14.90 -3.78 -9.77
C LEU A 10 16.28 -4.26 -10.24
N ALA A 11 17.29 -4.07 -9.38
CA ALA A 11 18.61 -4.60 -9.61
C ALA A 11 18.55 -6.14 -9.53
N LEU A 12 18.76 -6.81 -10.66
CA LEU A 12 19.03 -8.25 -10.69
C LEU A 12 20.44 -8.49 -10.14
N ALA A 13 20.54 -9.17 -9.00
CA ALA A 13 21.73 -9.91 -8.61
C ALA A 13 21.33 -11.34 -8.25
N SER A 14 21.56 -12.26 -9.19
CA SER A 14 21.39 -13.69 -9.00
C SER A 14 22.55 -14.22 -8.14
N ALA A 15 22.25 -14.70 -6.94
CA ALA A 15 23.11 -15.62 -6.22
C ALA A 15 22.26 -16.68 -5.52
N ALA A 16 22.29 -17.90 -6.05
CA ALA A 16 21.77 -19.07 -5.38
C ALA A 16 22.64 -19.37 -4.15
N ALA A 17 22.04 -19.28 -2.96
CA ALA A 17 22.58 -19.89 -1.75
C ALA A 17 21.41 -20.46 -0.93
N THR A 18 21.21 -21.77 -1.04
CA THR A 18 20.37 -22.53 -0.12
C THR A 18 21.02 -22.52 1.25
N VAL A 19 20.52 -21.69 2.18
CA VAL A 19 20.85 -21.77 3.59
C VAL A 19 19.58 -22.10 4.35
N ALA A 20 19.50 -23.33 4.84
CA ALA A 20 18.51 -23.74 5.82
C ALA A 20 18.77 -22.96 7.13
N GLY A 21 17.76 -22.20 7.58
CA GLY A 21 17.74 -21.48 8.86
C GLY A 21 16.46 -21.81 9.64
N PRO A 22 16.46 -21.68 10.97
CA PRO A 22 15.63 -22.49 11.86
C PRO A 22 14.16 -22.06 11.90
N ALA A 23 13.32 -23.06 12.13
CA ALA A 23 11.91 -22.91 12.47
C ALA A 23 11.73 -22.13 13.78
N GLY A 24 10.71 -21.25 13.81
CA GLY A 24 10.11 -20.76 15.05
C GLY A 24 10.19 -19.25 15.26
N ALA A 25 9.28 -18.52 14.64
CA ALA A 25 8.70 -17.33 15.23
C ALA A 25 7.21 -17.29 14.83
N ASP A 26 6.33 -17.29 15.83
CA ASP A 26 4.88 -17.25 15.64
C ASP A 26 4.47 -16.05 14.79
N VAL A 27 3.57 -16.32 13.84
CA VAL A 27 2.95 -15.37 12.92
C VAL A 27 2.08 -14.41 13.74
N VAL A 28 2.57 -13.20 14.01
CA VAL A 28 1.71 -12.12 14.49
C VAL A 28 0.83 -11.69 13.32
N ALA A 29 -0.46 -11.94 13.48
CA ALA A 29 -1.51 -11.70 12.48
C ALA A 29 -1.62 -10.20 12.15
N GLY A 30 -1.00 -9.79 11.05
CA GLY A 30 -1.21 -8.51 10.36
C GLY A 30 -1.70 -8.68 8.92
N ASN A 31 -2.24 -9.86 8.58
CA ASN A 31 -2.63 -10.18 7.20
C ASN A 31 -3.88 -9.39 6.81
N VAL A 32 -3.73 -8.29 6.08
CA VAL A 32 -4.86 -7.73 5.31
C VAL A 32 -4.99 -8.55 4.04
N THR A 33 -5.78 -9.61 4.16
CA THR A 33 -6.12 -10.46 3.04
C THR A 33 -7.35 -9.88 2.34
N PHE A 34 -7.17 -9.05 1.31
CA PHE A 34 -8.25 -8.70 0.39
C PHE A 34 -8.45 -9.87 -0.58
N ILE A 35 -9.05 -10.96 -0.10
CA ILE A 35 -9.53 -12.02 -0.99
C ILE A 35 -11.00 -11.76 -1.26
N ASP A 36 -11.28 -11.12 -2.38
CA ASP A 36 -12.56 -11.31 -3.05
C ASP A 36 -12.35 -11.74 -4.50
N ARG A 37 -12.17 -13.06 -4.67
CA ARG A 37 -11.85 -13.68 -5.96
C ARG A 37 -12.93 -13.46 -7.03
N ASN A 38 -14.11 -12.94 -6.71
CA ASN A 38 -15.19 -12.72 -7.68
C ASN A 38 -16.05 -11.45 -7.45
N TYR A 39 -15.90 -10.77 -6.31
CA TYR A 39 -16.70 -9.58 -5.96
C TYR A 39 -15.84 -8.52 -5.25
N GLY A 40 -14.75 -8.03 -5.86
CA GLY A 40 -13.87 -7.05 -5.19
C GLY A 40 -14.58 -5.77 -4.69
N PRO A 41 -13.86 -4.81 -4.10
CA PRO A 41 -14.46 -3.70 -3.39
C PRO A 41 -15.65 -3.03 -4.11
N ILE A 42 -16.75 -2.92 -3.35
CA ILE A 42 -17.90 -2.05 -3.61
C ILE A 42 -17.39 -0.64 -3.90
N ALA A 43 -16.44 -0.18 -3.09
CA ALA A 43 -15.80 1.12 -3.20
C ALA A 43 -14.37 1.02 -2.66
N PHE A 44 -13.42 1.69 -3.32
CA PHE A 44 -12.05 1.81 -2.84
C PHE A 44 -11.51 3.22 -3.09
N ALA A 45 -10.56 3.65 -2.26
CA ALA A 45 -9.70 4.80 -2.50
C ALA A 45 -8.29 4.45 -2.06
N GLU A 46 -7.31 4.80 -2.88
CA GLU A 46 -5.90 4.59 -2.58
C GLU A 46 -5.05 5.81 -2.92
N ALA A 47 -3.93 5.93 -2.23
CA ALA A 47 -2.93 6.92 -2.54
C ALA A 47 -1.55 6.45 -2.07
N GLN A 48 -0.54 6.78 -2.88
CA GLN A 48 0.86 6.63 -2.55
C GLN A 48 1.54 7.99 -2.59
N TRP A 49 2.44 8.22 -1.64
CA TRP A 49 3.32 9.38 -1.59
C TRP A 49 4.77 8.93 -1.48
N GLU A 50 5.69 9.68 -2.07
CA GLU A 50 7.13 9.51 -1.88
C GLU A 50 7.71 10.87 -1.47
N THR A 51 8.46 10.88 -0.37
CA THR A 51 9.31 12.02 0.02
C THR A 51 10.77 11.60 0.02
N ARG A 52 11.67 12.52 -0.34
CA ARG A 52 13.09 12.22 -0.49
C ARG A 52 13.96 13.29 0.15
N THR A 53 14.96 12.84 0.89
CA THR A 53 16.08 13.66 1.38
C THR A 53 17.38 13.15 0.75
N ALA A 54 18.52 13.75 1.13
CA ALA A 54 19.83 13.27 0.68
C ALA A 54 20.17 11.86 1.22
N SER A 55 19.59 11.46 2.35
CA SER A 55 19.92 10.21 3.05
C SER A 55 18.73 9.27 3.24
N THR A 56 17.52 9.66 2.79
CA THR A 56 16.32 8.83 2.94
C THR A 56 15.37 8.96 1.76
N VAL A 57 14.63 7.87 1.50
CA VAL A 57 13.39 7.86 0.70
C VAL A 57 12.31 7.33 1.61
N THR A 58 11.19 8.02 1.71
CA THR A 58 10.03 7.55 2.49
C THR A 58 8.83 7.41 1.58
N ASP A 59 8.39 6.17 1.40
CA ASP A 59 7.17 5.79 0.73
C ASP A 59 6.05 5.64 1.76
N ALA A 60 4.89 6.17 1.45
CA ALA A 60 3.69 6.08 2.26
C ALA A 60 2.53 5.61 1.39
N PHE A 61 1.72 4.69 1.90
CA PHE A 61 0.56 4.17 1.19
C PHE A 61 -0.63 4.03 2.13
N VAL A 62 -1.80 4.42 1.63
CA VAL A 62 -3.09 4.16 2.28
C VAL A 62 -4.04 3.60 1.25
N LEU A 63 -4.64 2.46 1.56
CA LEU A 63 -5.74 1.86 0.82
C LEU A 63 -6.92 1.69 1.77
N THR A 64 -8.08 2.19 1.38
CA THR A 64 -9.36 1.83 2.00
C THR A 64 -10.24 1.15 0.96
N ALA A 65 -10.84 0.02 1.33
CA ALA A 65 -11.67 -0.75 0.42
C ALA A 65 -12.82 -1.43 1.18
N LYS A 66 -14.05 -1.20 0.72
CA LYS A 66 -15.26 -1.86 1.24
C LYS A 66 -15.56 -3.08 0.40
N THR A 67 -15.51 -4.28 0.97
CA THR A 67 -15.62 -5.55 0.23
C THR A 67 -17.05 -6.07 0.10
N HIS A 68 -17.40 -6.75 -0.99
CA HIS A 68 -18.73 -7.38 -1.13
C HIS A 68 -18.87 -8.62 -0.23
N ARG A 69 -17.79 -9.37 0.01
CA ARG A 69 -17.80 -10.58 0.84
C ARG A 69 -18.46 -10.42 2.20
N ASP A 70 -18.19 -9.32 2.88
CA ASP A 70 -18.59 -9.07 4.27
C ASP A 70 -19.21 -7.67 4.48
N ASN A 71 -19.37 -6.90 3.39
CA ASN A 71 -19.85 -5.51 3.40
C ASN A 71 -19.09 -4.63 4.41
N THR A 72 -17.82 -4.95 4.65
CA THR A 72 -16.97 -4.31 5.65
C THR A 72 -15.88 -3.49 4.95
N THR A 73 -15.55 -2.33 5.52
CA THR A 73 -14.40 -1.54 5.07
C THR A 73 -13.14 -2.04 5.75
N HIS A 74 -12.15 -2.35 4.92
CA HIS A 74 -10.79 -2.73 5.26
C HIS A 74 -9.86 -1.58 4.92
N VAL A 75 -8.87 -1.34 5.78
CA VAL A 75 -7.84 -0.33 5.60
C VAL A 75 -6.48 -1.00 5.69
N PHE A 76 -5.61 -0.67 4.77
CA PHE A 76 -4.18 -1.00 4.82
C PHE A 76 -3.37 0.30 4.79
N VAL A 77 -2.31 0.33 5.58
CA VAL A 77 -1.41 1.47 5.73
C VAL A 77 0.01 0.95 5.70
N GLU A 78 0.88 1.64 4.98
CA GLU A 78 2.32 1.40 4.94
C GLU A 78 3.08 2.71 5.07
N LEU A 79 4.15 2.70 5.85
CA LEU A 79 5.15 3.74 5.94
C LEU A 79 6.53 3.11 5.91
N ARG A 80 7.21 3.25 4.77
CA ARG A 80 8.51 2.63 4.52
C ARG A 80 9.57 3.70 4.31
N THR A 81 10.59 3.70 5.17
CA THR A 81 11.77 4.56 5.02
C THR A 81 12.98 3.73 4.61
N THR A 82 13.53 4.03 3.43
CA THR A 82 14.80 3.49 2.94
C THR A 82 15.93 4.46 3.28
N TYR A 83 17.01 3.96 3.88
CA TYR A 83 18.23 4.73 4.18
C TYR A 83 19.20 4.67 3.01
N LEU A 84 19.80 5.81 2.67
CA LEU A 84 20.74 5.95 1.55
C LEU A 84 22.15 6.29 2.04
N ASP A 85 23.17 5.77 1.35
CA ASP A 85 24.55 6.22 1.50
C ASP A 85 24.81 7.55 0.77
N ALA A 86 26.05 8.02 0.84
CA ALA A 86 26.46 9.27 0.16
C ALA A 86 26.39 9.22 -1.38
N ASN A 87 26.30 8.02 -1.97
CA ASN A 87 26.13 7.81 -3.41
C ASN A 87 24.65 7.61 -3.80
N GLY A 88 23.73 7.76 -2.86
CA GLY A 88 22.30 7.53 -3.06
C GLY A 88 21.92 6.05 -3.17
N GLN A 89 22.79 5.14 -2.75
CA GLN A 89 22.51 3.70 -2.75
C GLN A 89 21.81 3.28 -1.45
N PRO A 90 20.79 2.40 -1.51
CA PRO A 90 20.17 1.86 -0.31
C PRO A 90 21.18 1.14 0.60
N THR A 91 21.08 1.37 1.91
CA THR A 91 21.89 0.69 2.93
C THR A 91 21.05 -0.12 3.91
N GLY A 92 19.73 0.01 3.82
CA GLY A 92 18.78 -0.60 4.73
C GLY A 92 17.50 0.21 4.78
N GLY A 93 16.62 -0.12 5.73
CA GLY A 93 15.41 0.65 5.94
C GLY A 93 14.60 0.19 7.14
N VAL A 94 13.47 0.83 7.31
CA VAL A 94 12.41 0.40 8.22
C VAL A 94 11.11 0.44 7.45
N ASP A 95 10.29 -0.60 7.63
CA ASP A 95 8.90 -0.63 7.20
C ASP A 95 8.00 -0.70 8.43
N LEU A 96 6.96 0.13 8.46
CA LEU A 96 5.90 0.10 9.45
C LEU A 96 4.57 0.01 8.70
N SER A 97 3.96 -1.17 8.75
CA SER A 97 2.75 -1.46 7.98
C SER A 97 1.72 -2.21 8.81
N GLY A 98 0.45 -2.09 8.43
CA GLY A 98 -0.64 -2.67 9.19
C GLY A 98 -1.99 -2.50 8.53
N GLY A 99 -3.02 -3.08 9.15
CA GLY A 99 -4.37 -2.86 8.68
C GLY A 99 -5.45 -3.30 9.64
N ALA A 100 -6.68 -2.87 9.33
CA ALA A 100 -7.86 -3.10 10.14
C ALA A 100 -9.09 -3.34 9.27
N ALA A 101 -10.07 -4.03 9.84
CA ALA A 101 -11.39 -4.23 9.26
C ALA A 101 -12.46 -3.59 10.15
N GLY A 102 -13.62 -3.25 9.60
CA GLY A 102 -14.72 -2.63 10.35
C GLY A 102 -14.54 -1.12 10.53
N VAL A 103 -13.67 -0.51 9.74
CA VAL A 103 -13.38 0.93 9.83
C VAL A 103 -14.53 1.73 9.21
N GLN A 104 -14.88 2.89 9.78
CA GLN A 104 -15.80 3.80 9.11
C GLN A 104 -15.06 4.63 8.05
N GLN A 105 -15.58 4.61 6.83
CA GLN A 105 -15.15 5.50 5.76
C GLN A 105 -16.29 6.42 5.32
N THR A 106 -15.95 7.63 4.89
CA THR A 106 -16.83 8.44 4.05
C THR A 106 -16.47 8.17 2.59
N PHE A 107 -17.47 7.94 1.74
CA PHE A 107 -17.25 7.71 0.32
C PHE A 107 -18.48 8.11 -0.52
N ASP A 108 -18.29 8.95 -1.53
CA ASP A 108 -19.34 9.26 -2.51
C ASP A 108 -19.35 8.20 -3.63
N GLU A 109 -20.07 7.10 -3.39
CA GLU A 109 -20.14 5.95 -4.31
C GLU A 109 -20.75 6.30 -5.68
N HIS A 110 -21.49 7.41 -5.78
CA HIS A 110 -22.18 7.78 -7.01
C HIS A 110 -21.37 8.71 -7.91
N ASN A 111 -20.76 9.75 -7.34
CA ASN A 111 -20.07 10.76 -8.13
C ASN A 111 -18.56 10.73 -7.98
N LEU A 112 -18.02 9.86 -7.10
CA LEU A 112 -16.60 9.78 -6.80
C LEU A 112 -16.04 11.19 -6.54
N THR A 113 -16.70 11.98 -5.69
CA THR A 113 -16.27 13.36 -5.41
C THR A 113 -15.32 13.42 -4.23
N ASN A 114 -15.54 12.59 -3.22
CA ASN A 114 -14.73 12.54 -2.02
C ASN A 114 -14.71 11.13 -1.42
N ALA A 115 -13.61 10.85 -0.73
CA ALA A 115 -13.50 9.76 0.22
C ALA A 115 -12.65 10.21 1.42
N SER A 116 -12.87 9.63 2.58
CA SER A 116 -11.98 9.83 3.72
C SER A 116 -12.03 8.67 4.72
N VAL A 117 -10.92 8.48 5.41
CA VAL A 117 -10.76 7.52 6.50
C VAL A 117 -9.98 8.17 7.64
N ASP A 118 -10.33 7.82 8.87
CA ASP A 118 -9.58 8.17 10.08
C ASP A 118 -9.64 6.98 11.02
N THR A 119 -8.49 6.36 11.28
CA THR A 119 -8.42 5.08 11.99
C THR A 119 -7.07 4.86 12.67
N THR A 120 -7.01 3.79 13.46
CA THR A 120 -5.77 3.23 14.01
C THR A 120 -5.70 1.76 13.67
N VAL A 121 -4.57 1.33 13.13
CA VAL A 121 -4.33 -0.06 12.74
C VAL A 121 -3.27 -0.69 13.64
N PRO A 122 -3.40 -1.96 14.04
CA PRO A 122 -2.27 -2.74 14.55
C PRO A 122 -1.16 -2.75 13.49
N ALA A 123 0.07 -2.48 13.90
CA ALA A 123 1.21 -2.34 12.99
C ALA A 123 2.30 -3.35 13.31
N THR A 124 3.00 -3.79 12.27
CA THR A 124 4.24 -4.54 12.35
C THR A 124 5.38 -3.63 11.93
N SER A 125 6.49 -3.65 12.68
CA SER A 125 7.72 -2.96 12.29
C SER A 125 8.76 -3.97 11.83
N CYS A 126 9.40 -3.69 10.70
CA CYS A 126 10.48 -4.50 10.15
C CYS A 126 11.70 -3.66 9.82
N THR A 127 12.88 -4.15 10.18
CA THR A 127 14.13 -3.61 9.62
C THR A 127 14.40 -4.27 8.27
N LEU A 128 14.92 -3.49 7.33
CA LEU A 128 15.23 -3.94 5.97
C LEU A 128 16.74 -3.90 5.74
N ASP A 129 17.26 -4.85 4.97
CA ASP A 129 18.62 -4.77 4.41
C ASP A 129 18.69 -3.84 3.19
N ALA A 130 19.87 -3.72 2.59
CA ALA A 130 20.11 -2.87 1.42
C ALA A 130 19.30 -3.30 0.19
N ASP A 131 18.91 -4.57 0.08
CA ASP A 131 18.09 -5.08 -1.02
C ASP A 131 16.59 -4.91 -0.73
N GLY A 132 16.24 -4.39 0.45
CA GLY A 132 14.86 -4.18 0.87
C GLY A 132 14.19 -5.43 1.46
N ASN A 133 14.96 -6.48 1.80
CA ASN A 133 14.42 -7.67 2.43
C ASN A 133 14.29 -7.48 3.95
N PRO A 134 13.23 -8.00 4.59
CA PRO A 134 13.07 -7.92 6.02
C PRO A 134 14.12 -8.77 6.76
N THR A 135 14.87 -8.14 7.67
CA THR A 135 15.92 -8.78 8.51
C THR A 135 15.47 -9.01 9.95
N SER A 136 14.48 -8.25 10.44
CA SER A 136 13.83 -8.47 11.72
C SER A 136 12.37 -8.06 11.68
N ARG A 137 11.59 -8.51 12.67
CA ARG A 137 10.18 -8.13 12.85
C ARG A 137 9.90 -7.92 14.32
N ALA A 138 9.09 -6.91 14.61
CA ALA A 138 8.60 -6.64 15.95
C ALA A 138 7.16 -6.13 15.88
N ASP A 139 6.47 -6.24 17.01
CA ASP A 139 5.22 -5.50 17.22
C ASP A 139 5.51 -4.00 17.08
N GLY A 140 4.88 -3.37 16.10
CA GLY A 140 4.98 -1.93 15.83
C GLY A 140 3.98 -1.11 16.65
N GLY A 141 3.15 -1.76 17.47
CA GLY A 141 2.09 -1.15 18.25
C GLY A 141 0.91 -0.77 17.36
N THR A 142 0.44 0.48 17.51
CA THR A 142 -0.68 1.02 16.74
C THR A 142 -0.22 2.18 15.88
N LEU A 143 -0.58 2.16 14.61
CA LEU A 143 -0.34 3.23 13.66
C LEU A 143 -1.65 4.00 13.40
N SER A 144 -1.68 5.29 13.72
CA SER A 144 -2.78 6.17 13.33
C SER A 144 -2.68 6.52 11.86
N ALA A 145 -3.80 6.53 11.16
CA ALA A 145 -3.86 6.93 9.76
C ALA A 145 -5.14 7.70 9.48
N SER A 146 -4.99 8.91 8.94
CA SER A 146 -6.10 9.69 8.40
C SER A 146 -5.77 10.05 6.95
N ALA A 147 -6.69 9.82 6.02
CA ALA A 147 -6.52 10.17 4.62
C ALA A 147 -7.80 10.75 4.03
N VAL A 148 -7.64 11.69 3.10
CA VAL A 148 -8.72 12.36 2.37
C VAL A 148 -8.39 12.33 0.89
N TRP A 149 -9.34 11.91 0.07
CA TRP A 149 -9.25 11.89 -1.38
C TRP A 149 -10.31 12.82 -1.97
N THR A 150 -9.92 13.63 -2.94
CA THR A 150 -10.80 14.57 -3.66
C THR A 150 -10.75 14.27 -5.15
N GLY A 151 -11.92 13.96 -5.73
CA GLY A 151 -12.08 13.61 -7.14
C GLY A 151 -11.61 14.70 -8.09
N GLN A 152 -10.77 14.34 -9.04
CA GLN A 152 -10.23 15.22 -10.09
C GLN A 152 -10.76 14.82 -11.46
N GLY A 153 -11.00 15.81 -12.33
CA GLY A 153 -11.39 15.55 -13.72
C GLY A 153 -12.68 14.73 -13.89
N PRO A 154 -12.90 14.12 -15.07
CA PRO A 154 -14.06 13.26 -15.31
C PRO A 154 -13.87 11.85 -14.73
N ILE A 155 -14.98 11.16 -14.47
CA ILE A 155 -14.98 9.72 -14.17
C ILE A 155 -14.65 8.95 -15.45
N SER A 156 -13.66 8.07 -15.38
CA SER A 156 -13.33 7.12 -16.43
C SER A 156 -13.98 5.77 -16.13
N ARG A 157 -14.16 4.95 -17.17
CA ARG A 157 -14.46 3.53 -17.00
C ARG A 157 -13.25 2.76 -17.46
N THR A 158 -12.77 1.84 -16.63
CA THR A 158 -11.60 1.05 -16.95
C THR A 158 -11.88 -0.44 -16.83
N ASN A 159 -11.11 -1.21 -17.58
CA ASN A 159 -10.99 -2.65 -17.44
C ASN A 159 -9.51 -2.99 -17.55
N TYR A 160 -8.88 -3.35 -16.45
CA TYR A 160 -7.51 -3.84 -16.43
C TYR A 160 -7.37 -4.98 -15.42
N GLU A 161 -6.31 -5.76 -15.62
CA GLU A 161 -5.88 -6.83 -14.73
C GLU A 161 -4.36 -6.76 -14.66
N ASP A 162 -3.85 -6.30 -13.52
CA ASP A 162 -2.43 -6.20 -13.23
C ASP A 162 -2.04 -7.19 -12.15
N HIS A 163 -0.92 -7.88 -12.38
CA HIS A 163 -0.39 -8.90 -11.48
C HIS A 163 1.00 -8.46 -11.04
N PHE A 164 1.12 -8.15 -9.76
CA PHE A 164 2.38 -7.80 -9.12
C PHE A 164 2.71 -8.86 -8.08
N HIS A 165 3.92 -9.39 -8.15
CA HIS A 165 4.43 -10.35 -7.18
C HIS A 165 5.80 -9.90 -6.74
N VAL A 166 5.92 -9.62 -5.44
CA VAL A 166 7.19 -9.39 -4.78
C VAL A 166 7.43 -10.56 -3.83
N PRO A 167 8.34 -11.50 -4.17
CA PRO A 167 8.61 -12.68 -3.35
C PRO A 167 8.87 -12.31 -1.89
N ALA A 168 8.23 -13.02 -0.96
CA ALA A 168 8.29 -12.78 0.48
C ALA A 168 7.71 -11.44 0.99
N ILE A 169 7.14 -10.59 0.13
CA ILE A 169 6.59 -9.28 0.53
C ILE A 169 5.12 -9.11 0.15
N PHE A 170 4.65 -9.43 -1.06
CA PHE A 170 3.20 -9.49 -1.36
C PHE A 170 2.90 -10.10 -2.72
N VAL A 171 1.65 -10.54 -2.91
CA VAL A 171 1.05 -10.80 -4.21
C VAL A 171 -0.15 -9.85 -4.36
N PHE A 172 -0.06 -8.94 -5.31
CA PHE A 172 -1.10 -7.96 -5.58
C PHE A 172 -1.67 -8.23 -6.97
N ILE A 173 -2.93 -8.66 -7.01
CA ILE A 173 -3.68 -8.84 -8.25
C ILE A 173 -4.74 -7.75 -8.26
N ASP A 174 -4.49 -6.69 -9.02
CA ASP A 174 -5.45 -5.61 -9.18
C ASP A 174 -6.27 -5.85 -10.43
N ARG A 175 -7.58 -5.99 -10.28
CA ARG A 175 -8.50 -6.02 -11.40
C ARG A 175 -9.50 -4.91 -11.20
N ALA A 176 -9.45 -3.90 -12.05
CA ALA A 176 -10.51 -2.90 -12.09
C ALA A 176 -11.51 -3.22 -13.18
N ASN A 177 -12.79 -3.18 -12.84
CA ASN A 177 -13.88 -3.22 -13.81
C ASN A 177 -15.01 -2.29 -13.36
N GLY A 178 -14.87 -1.00 -13.64
CA GLY A 178 -15.86 -0.06 -13.15
C GLY A 178 -15.50 1.41 -13.37
N PRO A 179 -16.34 2.31 -12.83
CA PRO A 179 -16.03 3.72 -12.71
C PRO A 179 -14.84 3.94 -11.77
N ILE A 180 -13.81 4.63 -12.28
CA ILE A 180 -12.66 5.10 -11.51
C ILE A 180 -12.51 6.60 -11.77
N ARG A 181 -11.93 7.30 -10.80
CA ARG A 181 -11.57 8.69 -10.94
C ARG A 181 -10.21 8.94 -10.31
N LEU A 182 -9.35 9.67 -11.02
CA LEU A 182 -8.12 10.21 -10.45
C LEU A 182 -8.47 11.15 -9.30
N VAL A 183 -7.63 11.19 -8.27
CA VAL A 183 -7.87 12.04 -7.11
C VAL A 183 -6.61 12.80 -6.70
N SER A 184 -6.82 13.90 -5.98
CA SER A 184 -5.80 14.50 -5.14
C SER A 184 -6.01 14.00 -3.73
N ALA A 185 -4.93 13.57 -3.06
CA ALA A 185 -4.98 12.95 -1.76
C ALA A 185 -4.02 13.61 -0.77
N THR A 186 -4.45 13.65 0.48
CA THR A 186 -3.63 14.05 1.64
C THR A 186 -3.76 13.00 2.72
N ALA A 187 -2.69 12.75 3.47
CA ALA A 187 -2.73 11.82 4.59
C ALA A 187 -1.89 12.29 5.78
N THR A 188 -2.19 11.73 6.94
CA THR A 188 -1.29 11.71 8.10
C THR A 188 -1.16 10.26 8.54
N ILE A 189 0.06 9.73 8.53
CA ILE A 189 0.37 8.36 8.95
C ILE A 189 1.35 8.44 10.12
N GLY A 190 0.94 7.92 11.27
CA GLY A 190 1.62 8.17 12.53
C GLY A 190 1.67 9.66 12.85
N ARG A 191 2.85 10.27 12.69
CA ARG A 191 3.09 11.71 12.88
C ARG A 191 3.54 12.42 11.61
N GLU A 192 3.58 11.71 10.49
CA GLU A 192 4.06 12.24 9.22
C GLU A 192 2.88 12.66 8.34
N ALA A 193 3.00 13.83 7.72
CA ALA A 193 1.97 14.39 6.86
C ALA A 193 2.41 14.31 5.39
N PHE A 194 1.46 13.93 4.53
CA PHE A 194 1.64 13.76 3.10
C PHE A 194 0.58 14.55 2.36
N ASP A 195 0.97 15.19 1.26
CA ASP A 195 0.07 16.02 0.47
C ASP A 195 0.24 15.78 -1.04
N ALA A 196 -0.54 16.52 -1.84
CA ALA A 196 -0.54 16.38 -3.29
C ALA A 196 0.83 16.65 -3.96
N SER A 197 1.77 17.31 -3.28
CA SER A 197 3.10 17.61 -3.84
C SER A 197 4.05 16.40 -3.82
N SER A 198 3.85 15.46 -2.90
CA SER A 198 4.61 14.21 -2.80
C SER A 198 3.85 13.00 -3.37
N GLN A 199 2.64 13.21 -3.89
CA GLN A 199 1.77 12.15 -4.40
C GLN A 199 2.34 11.54 -5.69
N GLN A 200 2.47 10.22 -5.72
CA GLN A 200 2.90 9.45 -6.90
C GLN A 200 1.71 8.94 -7.70
N VAL A 201 0.74 8.36 -6.99
CA VAL A 201 -0.51 7.83 -7.54
C VAL A 201 -1.62 8.05 -6.53
N ALA A 202 -2.84 8.33 -7.01
CA ALA A 202 -4.04 8.23 -6.22
C ALA A 202 -5.26 8.13 -7.12
N ASP A 203 -6.18 7.25 -6.76
CA ASP A 203 -7.49 7.17 -7.38
C ASP A 203 -8.54 6.62 -6.40
N MET A 204 -9.79 6.65 -6.86
CA MET A 204 -10.90 5.98 -6.18
C MET A 204 -11.90 5.47 -7.21
N GLY A 205 -12.64 4.45 -6.84
CA GLY A 205 -13.65 3.88 -7.72
C GLY A 205 -14.60 2.95 -7.02
N VAL A 206 -15.52 2.40 -7.81
CA VAL A 206 -16.56 1.47 -7.36
C VAL A 206 -16.59 0.23 -8.24
N ASN A 207 -17.06 -0.88 -7.65
CA ASN A 207 -17.23 -2.16 -8.33
C ASN A 207 -15.92 -2.72 -8.92
N VAL A 208 -14.81 -2.50 -8.21
CA VAL A 208 -13.47 -2.91 -8.63
C VAL A 208 -13.20 -4.31 -8.10
N GLN A 209 -12.70 -5.23 -8.93
CA GLN A 209 -12.28 -6.56 -8.49
C GLN A 209 -10.85 -6.55 -7.90
N LEU A 210 -10.61 -5.76 -6.85
CA LEU A 210 -9.32 -5.74 -6.17
C LEU A 210 -9.09 -7.04 -5.38
N VAL A 211 -8.04 -7.78 -5.73
CA VAL A 211 -7.52 -8.91 -4.94
C VAL A 211 -6.11 -8.58 -4.48
N ALA A 212 -6.01 -7.81 -3.41
CA ALA A 212 -4.75 -7.49 -2.78
C ALA A 212 -4.45 -8.51 -1.67
N LEU A 213 -3.52 -9.44 -1.89
CA LEU A 213 -2.92 -10.22 -0.80
C LEU A 213 -1.68 -9.47 -0.33
N ILE A 214 -1.90 -8.50 0.54
CA ILE A 214 -0.79 -7.78 1.17
C ILE A 214 -0.42 -8.59 2.41
N CYS A 215 0.62 -9.39 2.25
CA CYS A 215 1.29 -10.04 3.36
C CYS A 215 2.56 -9.26 3.60
N PRO A 216 2.53 -8.03 4.17
CA PRO A 216 3.77 -7.34 4.44
C PRO A 216 4.58 -8.30 5.30
N HIS A 217 5.70 -8.77 4.75
CA HIS A 217 6.55 -9.79 5.36
C HIS A 217 6.06 -11.25 5.21
N GLY A 218 5.38 -11.62 4.13
CA GLY A 218 5.18 -13.01 3.75
C GLY A 218 3.99 -13.70 4.40
N CYS A 219 3.36 -14.54 3.59
CA CYS A 219 2.46 -15.61 4.01
C CYS A 219 3.27 -16.93 4.00
#